data_AF-A0A1A8UZL4-F1
#
_entry.id   AF-A0A1A8UZL4-F1
#
_cell.length_a   1.000
_cell.length_b   1.000
_cell.length_c   1.000
_cell.angle_alpha   90.00
_cell.angle_beta   90.00
_cell.angle_gamma   90.00
#
_symmetry.space_group_name_H-M   'P 1'
#
loop_
_entity.id
_entity.type
_entity.pdbx_description
1 polymer ?
#
loop_
_entity_poly.entity_id
_entity_poly.type
_entity_poly.pdbx_seq_one_letter_code
_entity_poly.pdbx_strand_id
1 'polypeptide(L)'
;WKPSRYGISFLRGFQVSLQALGGFGVSCQLLLFHRNVSLSASGAQTVYKSDPFTGLSLGSQYAVTVMALPVPEKWEKFYHSEHFSTRTCAEKNGLERCKHDWYPKHIEVQQDGPIITVTFNLAPPNLGIR
;
A
#
# COMPACT_ATOMS: atom_id res chain seq x y z
N TRP A 1 -13.36 -8.73 -9.52
CA TRP A 1 -13.54 -9.38 -10.82
C TRP A 1 -15.04 -9.54 -11.08
N LYS A 2 -15.57 -9.15 -12.25
CA LYS A 2 -16.96 -9.43 -12.63
C LYS A 2 -16.97 -10.62 -13.58
N PRO A 3 -17.14 -11.87 -13.10
CA PRO A 3 -17.15 -13.03 -13.99
C PRO A 3 -18.25 -12.85 -15.02
N SER A 4 -17.90 -13.01 -16.30
CA SER A 4 -18.93 -13.18 -17.31
C SER A 4 -19.68 -14.49 -17.04
N ARG A 5 -20.89 -14.65 -17.61
CA ARG A 5 -21.61 -15.93 -17.60
C ARG A 5 -20.79 -17.10 -18.19
N TYR A 6 -19.69 -16.82 -18.88
CA TYR A 6 -18.81 -17.79 -19.52
C TYR A 6 -17.48 -18.01 -18.75
N GLY A 7 -17.28 -17.36 -17.60
CA GLY A 7 -16.03 -17.46 -16.84
C GLY A 7 -14.84 -16.79 -17.52
N ILE A 8 -13.63 -17.25 -17.19
CA ILE A 8 -12.36 -16.89 -17.84
C ILE A 8 -11.82 -18.15 -18.52
N SER A 9 -11.77 -18.13 -19.85
CA SER A 9 -11.07 -19.16 -20.62
C SER A 9 -9.58 -18.79 -20.75
N PHE A 10 -8.70 -19.79 -20.68
CA PHE A 10 -7.26 -19.64 -20.92
C PHE A 10 -6.53 -18.69 -19.95
N LEU A 11 -6.88 -18.71 -18.66
CA LEU A 11 -6.15 -17.98 -17.65
C LEU A 11 -4.80 -18.65 -17.36
N ARG A 12 -3.72 -17.91 -17.56
CA ARG A 12 -2.34 -18.36 -17.28
C ARG A 12 -1.82 -17.90 -15.92
N GLY A 13 -2.44 -16.88 -15.35
CA GLY A 13 -1.98 -16.28 -14.10
C GLY A 13 -2.44 -14.84 -13.95
N PHE A 14 -1.77 -14.14 -13.05
CA PHE A 14 -2.00 -12.73 -12.77
C PHE A 14 -0.68 -11.96 -12.72
N GLN A 15 -0.69 -10.73 -13.21
CA GLN A 15 0.35 -9.75 -12.97
C GLN A 15 -0.13 -8.77 -11.90
N VAL A 16 0.68 -8.57 -10.87
CA VAL A 16 0.46 -7.55 -9.84
C VAL A 16 1.54 -6.49 -10.00
N SER A 17 1.13 -5.28 -10.33
CA SER A 17 2.00 -4.12 -10.49
C SER A 17 1.78 -3.15 -9.34
N LEU A 18 2.86 -2.64 -8.75
CA LEU A 18 2.85 -1.62 -7.72
C LEU A 18 3.56 -0.37 -8.27
N GLN A 19 2.87 0.76 -8.29
CA GLN A 19 3.39 2.02 -8.80
C GLN A 19 3.36 3.09 -7.69
N ALA A 20 4.47 3.79 -7.48
CA ALA A 20 4.50 4.98 -6.62
C ALA A 20 3.82 6.16 -7.33
N LEU A 21 2.82 6.77 -6.68
CA LEU A 21 2.16 7.96 -7.22
C LEU A 21 3.08 9.18 -7.07
N GLY A 22 3.23 9.95 -8.16
CA GLY A 22 4.16 11.09 -8.20
C GLY A 22 5.63 10.72 -8.45
N GLY A 23 5.94 9.45 -8.69
CA GLY A 23 7.28 8.98 -9.07
C GLY A 23 7.26 8.10 -10.32
N PHE A 24 8.44 7.60 -10.70
CA PHE A 24 8.62 6.73 -11.88
C PHE A 24 8.83 5.25 -11.53
N GLY A 25 8.79 4.89 -10.24
CA GLY A 25 9.05 3.53 -9.78
C GLY A 25 7.84 2.61 -9.97
N VAL A 26 8.02 1.54 -10.76
CA VAL A 26 7.06 0.43 -10.91
C VAL A 26 7.75 -0.88 -10.52
N SER A 27 7.12 -1.66 -9.64
CA SER A 27 7.54 -3.02 -9.29
C SER A 27 6.47 -4.01 -9.72
N CYS A 28 6.86 -5.13 -10.30
CA CYS A 28 5.93 -6.13 -10.84
C CYS A 28 6.22 -7.52 -10.28
N GLN A 29 5.16 -8.27 -9.99
CA GLN A 29 5.21 -9.69 -9.66
C GLN A 29 4.27 -10.46 -10.58
N LEU A 30 4.67 -11.67 -10.96
CA LEU A 30 3.89 -12.57 -11.81
C LEU A 30 3.49 -13.82 -11.01
N LEU A 31 2.20 -14.03 -10.85
CA LEU A 31 1.62 -15.24 -10.29
C LEU A 31 1.18 -16.15 -11.45
N LEU A 32 2.01 -17.11 -11.84
CA LEU A 32 1.71 -18.03 -12.95
C LEU A 32 1.18 -19.36 -12.44
N PHE A 33 0.20 -19.91 -13.15
CA PHE A 33 -0.29 -21.26 -12.90
C PHE A 33 0.58 -22.29 -13.60
N HIS A 34 0.80 -23.43 -12.94
CA HIS A 34 1.55 -24.57 -13.49
C HIS A 34 0.91 -25.15 -14.75
N ARG A 35 -0.40 -24.95 -14.94
CA ARG A 35 -1.17 -25.37 -16.10
C ARG A 35 -2.18 -24.27 -16.44
N ASN A 36 -2.61 -24.20 -17.70
CA ASN A 36 -3.69 -23.29 -18.08
C ASN A 36 -4.96 -23.67 -17.33
N VAL A 37 -5.56 -22.68 -16.64
CA VAL A 37 -6.79 -22.89 -15.86
C VAL A 37 -7.93 -22.16 -16.56
N SER A 38 -9.10 -22.78 -16.61
CA SER A 38 -10.35 -22.06 -16.86
C SER A 38 -11.04 -21.83 -15.53
N LEU A 39 -11.30 -20.56 -15.19
CA LEU A 39 -12.08 -20.24 -14.00
C LEU A 39 -13.55 -20.19 -14.39
N SER A 40 -14.30 -21.20 -13.97
CA SER A 40 -15.76 -21.22 -14.08
C SER A 40 -16.38 -20.19 -13.12
N ALA A 41 -17.68 -19.91 -13.26
CA ALA A 41 -18.39 -18.97 -12.40
C ALA A 41 -18.32 -19.32 -10.90
N SER A 42 -18.18 -20.61 -10.54
CA SER A 42 -17.99 -21.04 -9.16
C SER A 42 -16.62 -20.67 -8.58
N GLY A 43 -15.61 -20.47 -9.42
CA GLY A 43 -14.28 -19.99 -9.01
C GLY A 43 -14.22 -18.49 -8.73
N ALA A 44 -15.35 -17.76 -8.82
CA ALA A 44 -15.39 -16.32 -8.60
C ALA A 44 -15.02 -15.89 -7.17
N GLN A 45 -15.11 -16.80 -6.20
CA GLN A 45 -14.74 -16.56 -4.80
C GLN A 45 -13.29 -16.96 -4.47
N THR A 46 -12.54 -17.50 -5.43
CA THR A 46 -11.15 -17.90 -5.19
C THR A 46 -10.29 -16.68 -4.89
N VAL A 47 -9.55 -16.72 -3.79
CA VAL A 47 -8.63 -15.66 -3.37
C VAL A 47 -7.20 -16.06 -3.70
N TYR A 48 -6.47 -15.15 -4.35
CA TYR A 48 -5.04 -15.31 -4.64
C TYR A 48 -4.24 -14.29 -3.85
N LYS A 49 -3.02 -14.66 -3.46
CA LYS A 49 -2.10 -13.81 -2.71
C LYS A 49 -0.77 -13.73 -3.45
N SER A 50 -0.27 -12.52 -3.67
CA SER A 50 1.07 -12.28 -4.21
C SER A 50 2.13 -12.38 -3.12
N ASP A 51 3.39 -12.39 -3.51
CA ASP A 51 4.48 -12.19 -2.56
C ASP A 51 4.46 -10.75 -2.01
N PRO A 52 4.98 -10.52 -0.79
CA PRO A 52 5.05 -9.18 -0.22
C PRO A 52 5.92 -8.25 -1.07
N PHE A 53 5.44 -7.03 -1.35
CA PHE A 53 6.28 -5.96 -1.86
C PHE A 53 7.08 -5.35 -0.69
N THR A 54 8.40 -5.38 -0.79
CA THR A 54 9.30 -4.84 0.24
C THR A 54 9.85 -3.47 -0.15
N GLY A 55 10.39 -2.74 0.82
CA GLY A 55 11.12 -1.49 0.54
C GLY A 55 10.23 -0.28 0.23
N LEU A 56 8.95 -0.30 0.62
CA LEU A 56 8.07 0.84 0.43
C LEU A 56 8.54 2.05 1.24
N SER A 57 8.49 3.22 0.60
CA SER A 57 8.72 4.53 1.20
C SER A 57 7.60 4.85 2.19
N LEU A 58 7.91 5.56 3.26
CA LEU A 58 6.93 5.99 4.26
C LEU A 58 6.19 7.24 3.80
N GLY A 59 4.96 7.43 4.29
CA GLY A 59 4.12 8.57 3.95
C GLY A 59 3.88 8.75 2.44
N SER A 60 3.98 7.65 1.67
CA SER A 60 3.94 7.65 0.22
C SER A 60 2.68 6.98 -0.28
N GLN A 61 2.13 7.46 -1.40
CA GLN A 61 0.96 6.88 -2.02
C GLN A 61 1.36 5.92 -3.14
N TYR A 62 0.62 4.81 -3.24
CA TYR A 62 0.85 3.78 -4.24
C TYR A 62 -0.46 3.35 -4.88
N ALA A 63 -0.38 2.95 -6.15
CA ALA A 63 -1.43 2.24 -6.85
C ALA A 63 -1.00 0.78 -7.07
N VAL A 64 -1.88 -0.15 -6.71
CA VAL A 64 -1.74 -1.59 -6.99
C VAL A 64 -2.68 -1.96 -8.10
N THR A 65 -2.15 -2.46 -9.20
CA THR A 65 -2.95 -2.92 -10.34
C THR A 65 -2.82 -4.43 -10.48
N VAL A 66 -3.96 -5.12 -10.52
CA VAL A 66 -4.02 -6.56 -10.76
C VAL A 66 -4.61 -6.83 -12.15
N MET A 67 -3.88 -7.61 -12.95
CA MET A 67 -4.26 -7.99 -14.31
C MET A 67 -4.24 -9.50 -14.49
N ALA A 68 -5.25 -10.03 -15.17
CA ALA A 68 -5.25 -11.43 -15.61
C ALA A 68 -4.37 -11.61 -16.85
N LEU A 69 -3.74 -12.78 -16.99
CA LEU A 69 -2.88 -13.14 -18.11
C LEU A 69 -3.52 -14.26 -18.97
N PRO A 70 -3.44 -14.18 -20.31
CA PRO A 70 -2.81 -13.13 -21.10
C PRO A 70 -3.59 -11.80 -21.02
N VAL A 71 -2.86 -10.70 -21.26
CA VAL A 71 -3.43 -9.36 -21.20
C VAL A 71 -4.58 -9.22 -22.21
N PRO A 72 -5.81 -8.86 -21.78
CA PRO A 72 -6.93 -8.66 -22.70
C PRO A 72 -6.69 -7.48 -23.64
N GLU A 73 -7.10 -7.60 -24.91
CA GLU A 73 -7.00 -6.51 -25.92
C GLU A 73 -7.73 -5.21 -25.49
N LYS A 74 -8.78 -5.31 -24.67
CA LYS A 74 -9.54 -4.18 -24.15
C LYS A 74 -9.14 -3.85 -22.70
N TRP A 75 -7.86 -3.55 -22.51
CA TRP A 75 -7.21 -3.28 -21.22
C TRP A 75 -8.05 -2.45 -20.25
N GLU A 76 -8.60 -1.33 -20.71
CA GLU A 76 -9.33 -0.35 -19.89
C GLU A 76 -10.55 -0.91 -19.16
N LYS A 77 -11.06 -2.07 -19.58
CA LYS A 77 -12.28 -2.67 -19.01
C LYS A 77 -12.01 -3.77 -17.99
N PHE A 78 -10.76 -4.22 -17.83
CA PHE A 78 -10.45 -5.48 -17.13
C PHE A 78 -9.31 -5.42 -16.11
N TYR A 79 -8.75 -4.24 -15.84
CA TYR A 79 -7.85 -4.06 -14.70
C TYR A 79 -8.60 -3.50 -13.48
N HIS A 80 -8.12 -3.86 -12.30
CA HIS A 80 -8.56 -3.25 -11.06
C HIS A 80 -7.33 -2.60 -10.41
N SER A 81 -7.43 -1.31 -10.14
CA SER A 81 -6.42 -0.54 -9.43
C SER A 81 -6.97 -0.12 -8.08
N GLU A 82 -6.19 -0.36 -7.03
CA GLU A 82 -6.50 0.07 -5.67
C GLU A 82 -5.39 0.99 -5.17
N HIS A 83 -5.79 2.11 -4.57
CA HIS A 83 -4.85 3.12 -4.08
C HIS A 83 -4.70 3.00 -2.57
N PHE A 84 -3.48 3.08 -2.07
CA PHE A 84 -3.22 3.07 -0.64
C PHE A 84 -2.05 3.99 -0.27
N SER A 85 -2.03 4.42 0.99
CA SER A 85 -0.94 5.21 1.56
C SER A 85 -0.16 4.37 2.56
N THR A 86 1.17 4.45 2.50
CA THR A 86 2.01 3.93 3.59
C THR A 86 1.96 4.89 4.77
N ARG A 87 2.09 4.32 5.97
CA ARG A 87 2.14 5.11 7.21
C ARG A 87 3.31 6.08 7.21
N THR A 88 3.13 7.23 7.84
CA THR A 88 4.19 8.25 8.01
C THR A 88 5.16 7.84 9.14
N CYS A 89 6.29 8.54 9.25
CA CYS A 89 7.21 8.32 10.38
C CYS A 89 6.58 8.67 11.73
N ALA A 90 5.76 9.73 11.81
CA ALA A 90 5.03 10.10 13.02
C ALA A 90 4.10 8.97 13.51
N GLU A 91 3.51 8.19 12.60
CA GLU A 91 2.68 7.03 12.91
C GLU A 91 3.50 5.76 13.24
N LYS A 92 4.74 5.67 12.73
CA LYS A 92 5.67 4.54 12.96
C LYS A 92 6.88 4.97 13.81
N ASN A 93 6.62 5.68 14.90
CA ASN A 93 7.64 6.02 15.90
C ASN A 93 8.37 4.74 16.37
N GLY A 94 9.70 4.76 16.33
CA GLY A 94 10.56 3.65 16.75
C GLY A 94 11.09 2.75 15.63
N LEU A 95 10.67 2.97 14.38
CA LEU A 95 11.40 2.42 13.23
C LEU A 95 12.74 3.17 13.10
N GLU A 96 13.86 2.47 12.87
CA GLU A 96 15.21 3.07 12.84
C GLU A 96 15.27 4.33 11.95
N ARG A 97 14.74 4.24 10.72
CA ARG A 97 14.69 5.34 9.75
C ARG A 97 13.76 6.52 10.14
N CYS A 98 13.01 6.40 11.23
CA CYS A 98 12.08 7.42 11.74
C CYS A 98 12.47 7.95 13.12
N LYS A 99 13.59 7.51 13.69
CA LYS A 99 14.00 7.93 15.04
C LYS A 99 14.21 9.44 15.18
N HIS A 100 14.46 10.14 14.09
CA HIS A 100 14.68 11.59 14.08
C HIS A 100 13.39 12.43 13.99
N ASP A 101 12.25 11.82 13.63
CA ASP A 101 11.02 12.54 13.25
C ASP A 101 9.94 12.48 14.35
N TRP A 102 10.31 12.69 15.61
CA TRP A 102 9.34 12.68 16.70
C TRP A 102 8.61 14.02 16.80
N TYR A 103 7.29 13.95 17.04
CA TYR A 103 6.43 15.11 17.30
C TYR A 103 5.68 14.94 18.63
N PRO A 104 5.55 16.00 19.45
CA PRO A 104 4.72 15.97 20.66
C PRO A 104 3.26 15.70 20.29
N LYS A 105 2.64 14.76 21.01
CA LYS A 105 1.23 14.39 20.84
C LYS A 105 0.31 15.27 21.68
N HIS A 106 0.84 15.84 22.74
CA HIS A 106 0.14 16.73 23.65
C HIS A 106 0.86 18.09 23.64
N ILE A 107 0.10 19.13 23.35
CA ILE A 107 0.53 20.53 23.40
C ILE A 107 -0.61 21.30 24.06
N GLU A 108 -0.29 22.01 25.13
CA GLU A 108 -1.21 22.90 25.84
C GLU A 108 -0.58 24.28 25.91
N VAL A 109 -1.40 25.32 25.68
CA VAL A 109 -0.96 26.72 25.74
C VAL A 109 -1.87 27.43 26.74
N GLN A 110 -1.26 28.01 27.76
CA GLN A 110 -1.93 28.84 28.76
C GLN A 110 -1.36 30.25 28.68
N GLN A 111 -2.24 31.25 28.63
CA GLN A 111 -1.87 32.66 28.60
C GLN A 111 -2.38 33.36 29.85
N ASP A 112 -1.47 34.03 30.56
CA ASP A 112 -1.79 34.90 31.69
C ASP A 112 -1.24 36.30 31.40
N GLY A 113 -2.13 37.19 30.96
CA GLY A 113 -1.77 38.53 30.48
C GLY A 113 -0.73 38.48 29.34
N PRO A 114 0.46 39.08 29.50
CA PRO A 114 1.53 39.04 28.50
C PRO A 114 2.41 37.78 28.59
N ILE A 115 2.18 36.90 29.57
CA ILE A 115 2.97 35.69 29.78
C ILE A 115 2.28 34.51 29.11
N ILE A 116 3.04 33.70 28.37
CA ILE A 116 2.57 32.47 27.73
C ILE A 116 3.35 31.29 28.31
N THR A 117 2.64 30.27 28.76
CA THR A 117 3.20 28.98 29.19
C THR A 117 2.78 27.91 28.18
N VAL A 118 3.76 27.14 27.69
CA VAL A 118 3.53 26.04 26.75
C VAL A 118 3.97 24.73 27.39
N THR A 119 3.04 23.77 27.49
CA THR A 119 3.28 22.44 28.03
C THR A 119 3.23 21.41 26.91
N PHE A 120 4.20 20.51 26.83
CA PHE A 120 4.22 19.44 25.84
C PHE A 120 4.91 18.18 26.39
N ASN A 121 4.56 17.02 25.85
CA ASN A 121 5.18 15.76 26.26
C ASN A 121 6.57 15.61 25.63
N LEU A 122 7.54 15.02 26.33
CA LEU A 122 8.87 14.72 25.78
C LEU A 122 8.85 13.53 24.80
N ALA A 123 9.90 13.44 23.98
CA ALA A 123 10.15 12.28 23.14
C ALA A 123 10.36 11.02 24.01
N PRO A 124 9.76 9.87 23.65
CA PRO A 124 10.04 8.60 24.30
C PRO A 124 11.55 8.28 24.31
N PRO A 125 12.15 7.88 25.46
CA PRO A 125 13.60 7.65 25.56
C PRO A 125 14.15 6.61 24.57
N ASN A 126 13.33 5.65 24.16
CA ASN A 126 13.69 4.60 23.20
C ASN A 126 13.92 5.10 21.77
N LEU A 127 13.57 6.36 21.46
CA LEU A 127 13.90 6.97 20.17
C LEU A 127 15.36 7.42 20.08
N GLY A 128 16.08 7.49 21.21
CA GLY A 128 17.49 7.87 21.23
C GLY A 128 17.77 9.32 20.81
N ILE A 129 16.74 10.17 20.78
CA ILE A 129 16.87 11.61 20.54
C ILE A 129 17.50 12.21 21.80
N ARG A 130 18.73 12.70 21.68
CA ARG A 130 19.50 13.38 22.74
C ARG A 130 19.61 14.86 22.45
#